data_AF-A0AAU9IPM8-F1
#
_entry.id   AF-A0AAU9IPM8-F1
#
_cell.length_a   1.000
_cell.length_b   1.000
_cell.length_c   1.000
_cell.angle_alpha   90.00
_cell.angle_beta   90.00
_cell.angle_gamma   90.00
#
_symmetry.space_group_name_H-M   'P 1'
#
loop_
_entity.id
_entity.type
_entity.pdbx_description
1 polymer ?
#
loop_
_entity_poly.entity_id
_entity_poly.type
_entity_poly.pdbx_seq_one_letter_code
_entity_poly.pdbx_strand_id
1 'polypeptide(L)'
;MATQYIQGLISDANFSEEIIDAVKGSMDNLFCDFSEQINSNPKLLNHVRQRFKSKQPKIQAEETPPKPKAVMDKITRDLQLIEHHVKTDLNKEFTKKLKEERLERERRHREREEKYTKKLLEEIGSKQKEREEFQKFQEMEKQRKIEEQKLKAEERKKDIESRKEIGIKEYKKVTSSKPLFKQMEDKFNQQVLMPALEKKKAELAKKRMLFQPINPQEIYEHSKKVNEIRREQEQRRQKEIIQRSLEEQVNYFSKNFQTHFTAAVIEEDRKKREEAEKSKGDLINRKLKMMQYADLVKEMFQPTVDKAKQVEIEERLEKRKKQKKIINKTSVKSFSGKESEIENQETVSEGVLAKPTKWKKNPLKMPEKPSLKKEFAKIDYLAEMRKNQENQEKLAEKPVNWQRELEDENLSIEEKANRIRHKAELIEKKARIQEFNIGKLNPQNQQGLKATEQVNDMIIESIKAKLALLQQVTGK
;
A
#
# COMPACT_ATOMS: atom_id res chain seq x y z
N MET A 1 -13.36 -24.03 -59.79
CA MET A 1 -14.43 -23.43 -58.96
C MET A 1 -13.90 -22.89 -57.63
N ALA A 2 -13.16 -23.67 -56.82
CA ALA A 2 -12.62 -23.17 -55.53
C ALA A 2 -11.62 -21.99 -55.70
N THR A 3 -10.74 -22.04 -56.70
CA THR A 3 -9.78 -20.97 -57.00
C THR A 3 -10.46 -19.66 -57.41
N GLN A 4 -11.50 -19.73 -58.23
CA GLN A 4 -12.30 -18.56 -58.65
C GLN A 4 -13.04 -17.90 -57.48
N TYR A 5 -13.55 -18.70 -56.52
CA TYR A 5 -14.20 -18.18 -55.32
C TYR A 5 -13.22 -17.43 -54.40
N ILE A 6 -12.04 -18.00 -54.17
CA ILE A 6 -10.98 -17.38 -53.37
C ILE A 6 -10.44 -16.12 -54.04
N GLN A 7 -10.30 -16.13 -55.37
CA GLN A 7 -9.86 -14.98 -56.14
C GLN A 7 -10.88 -13.82 -56.11
N GLY A 8 -12.18 -14.13 -56.04
CA GLY A 8 -13.24 -13.14 -55.79
C GLY A 8 -13.12 -12.50 -54.40
N LEU A 9 -12.96 -13.31 -53.35
CA LEU A 9 -12.80 -12.81 -51.97
C LEU A 9 -11.54 -11.95 -51.77
N ILE A 10 -10.45 -12.25 -52.49
CA ILE A 10 -9.22 -11.46 -52.43
C ILE A 10 -9.39 -10.13 -53.18
N SER A 11 -10.10 -10.13 -54.31
CA SER A 11 -10.37 -8.93 -55.11
C SER A 11 -11.28 -7.94 -54.36
N ASP A 12 -12.26 -8.45 -53.61
CA ASP A 12 -13.20 -7.62 -52.85
C ASP A 12 -12.58 -6.93 -51.62
N ALA A 13 -11.40 -7.37 -51.18
CA ALA A 13 -10.79 -6.92 -49.92
C ALA A 13 -9.73 -5.81 -50.07
N ASN A 14 -9.47 -5.30 -51.29
CA ASN A 14 -8.53 -4.20 -51.57
C ASN A 14 -7.14 -4.36 -50.92
N PHE A 15 -6.58 -5.57 -50.94
CA PHE A 15 -5.21 -5.79 -50.47
C PHE A 15 -4.16 -5.23 -51.44
N SER A 16 -2.99 -4.85 -50.93
CA SER A 16 -1.86 -4.47 -51.77
C SER A 16 -1.39 -5.64 -52.64
N GLU A 17 -0.92 -5.37 -53.86
CA GLU A 17 -0.51 -6.39 -54.83
C GLU A 17 0.51 -7.39 -54.25
N GLU A 18 1.42 -6.92 -53.39
CA GLU A 18 2.40 -7.77 -52.70
C GLU A 18 1.77 -8.85 -51.81
N ILE A 19 0.65 -8.55 -51.14
CA ILE A 19 -0.06 -9.51 -50.28
C ILE A 19 -0.81 -10.52 -51.15
N ILE A 20 -1.39 -10.05 -52.27
CA ILE A 20 -2.11 -10.90 -53.21
C ILE A 20 -1.16 -11.95 -53.81
N ASP A 21 0.04 -11.53 -54.20
CA ASP A 21 1.04 -12.45 -54.78
C ASP A 21 1.62 -13.42 -53.76
N ALA A 22 1.84 -12.98 -52.50
CA ALA A 22 2.24 -13.88 -51.42
C ALA A 22 1.17 -14.94 -51.09
N VAL A 23 -0.11 -14.55 -51.11
CA VAL A 23 -1.23 -15.47 -50.88
C VAL A 23 -1.38 -16.46 -52.03
N LYS A 24 -1.24 -16.01 -53.29
CA LYS A 24 -1.24 -16.90 -54.46
C LYS A 24 -0.10 -17.93 -54.38
N GLY A 25 1.12 -17.48 -54.12
CA GLY A 25 2.27 -18.39 -53.98
C GLY A 25 2.08 -19.42 -52.86
N SER A 26 1.48 -19.02 -51.75
CA SER A 26 1.16 -19.94 -50.64
C SER A 26 0.07 -20.96 -51.01
N MET A 27 -0.95 -20.53 -51.75
CA MET A 27 -2.03 -21.39 -52.24
C MET A 27 -1.53 -22.41 -53.25
N ASP A 28 -0.65 -22.00 -54.17
CA ASP A 28 -0.06 -22.88 -55.18
C ASP A 28 0.81 -23.97 -54.53
N ASN A 29 1.59 -23.62 -53.51
CA ASN A 29 2.36 -24.59 -52.73
C ASN A 29 1.46 -25.60 -52.01
N LEU A 30 0.39 -25.14 -51.35
CA LEU A 30 -0.58 -26.02 -50.68
C LEU A 30 -1.29 -26.95 -51.67
N PHE A 31 -1.58 -26.45 -52.88
CA PHE A 31 -2.22 -27.26 -53.92
C PHE A 31 -1.28 -28.32 -54.47
N CYS A 32 0.01 -28.00 -54.62
CA CYS A 32 1.05 -28.96 -54.98
C CYS A 32 1.18 -30.05 -53.91
N ASP A 33 1.34 -29.67 -52.64
CA ASP A 33 1.44 -30.61 -51.52
C ASP A 33 0.22 -31.52 -51.42
N PHE A 34 -0.98 -30.96 -51.58
CA PHE A 34 -2.22 -31.74 -51.56
C PHE A 34 -2.33 -32.70 -52.74
N SER A 35 -1.92 -32.27 -53.94
CA SER A 35 -1.92 -33.12 -55.14
C SER A 35 -0.90 -34.25 -55.01
N GLU A 36 0.29 -33.98 -54.47
CA GLU A 36 1.28 -35.00 -54.15
C GLU A 36 0.78 -35.96 -53.06
N GLN A 37 0.05 -35.48 -52.06
CA GLN A 37 -0.51 -36.31 -51.00
C GLN A 37 -1.63 -37.24 -51.51
N ILE A 38 -2.45 -36.79 -52.46
CA ILE A 38 -3.45 -37.64 -53.13
C ILE A 38 -2.76 -38.69 -54.01
N ASN A 39 -1.76 -38.28 -54.79
CA ASN A 39 -1.08 -39.19 -55.72
C ASN A 39 -0.18 -40.22 -55.00
N SER A 40 0.42 -39.85 -53.87
CA SER A 40 1.26 -40.73 -53.05
C SER A 40 0.45 -41.76 -52.23
N ASN A 41 -0.87 -41.59 -52.11
CA ASN A 41 -1.71 -42.44 -51.26
C ASN A 41 -2.95 -43.02 -51.98
N PRO A 42 -2.79 -43.78 -53.09
CA PRO A 42 -3.91 -44.38 -53.84
C PRO A 42 -4.67 -45.46 -53.04
N LYS A 43 -4.19 -45.81 -51.83
CA LYS A 43 -4.82 -46.80 -50.94
C LYS A 43 -6.07 -46.27 -50.22
N LEU A 44 -6.24 -44.95 -50.11
CA LEU A 44 -7.41 -44.35 -49.43
C LEU A 44 -8.72 -44.46 -50.23
N LEU A 45 -8.65 -44.57 -51.56
CA LEU A 45 -9.84 -44.69 -52.43
C LEU A 45 -10.28 -46.13 -52.71
N ASN A 46 -9.38 -47.12 -52.54
CA ASN A 46 -9.67 -48.52 -52.88
C ASN A 46 -10.33 -49.34 -51.75
N HIS A 47 -10.46 -48.80 -50.53
CA HIS A 47 -11.03 -49.56 -49.41
C HIS A 47 -12.56 -49.64 -49.37
N VAL A 48 -13.28 -48.90 -50.23
CA VAL A 48 -14.77 -48.83 -50.20
C VAL A 48 -15.43 -49.74 -51.25
N ARG A 49 -14.68 -50.38 -52.15
CA ARG A 49 -15.24 -51.32 -53.15
C ARG A 49 -14.85 -52.76 -52.87
N GLN A 50 -15.32 -53.34 -51.77
CA GLN A 50 -15.33 -54.80 -51.64
C GLN A 50 -16.62 -55.31 -50.99
N ARG A 51 -17.25 -56.26 -51.70
CA ARG A 51 -18.24 -57.26 -51.28
C ARG A 51 -19.71 -56.98 -51.56
N PHE A 52 -20.09 -57.18 -52.82
CA PHE A 52 -21.21 -58.07 -53.14
C PHE A 52 -20.69 -59.17 -54.07
N LYS A 53 -20.44 -60.37 -53.53
CA LYS A 53 -20.28 -61.56 -54.36
C LYS A 53 -21.67 -61.95 -54.84
N SER A 54 -21.90 -61.93 -56.14
CA SER A 54 -23.11 -62.48 -56.75
C SER A 54 -23.19 -63.97 -56.42
N LYS A 55 -24.29 -64.39 -55.78
CA LYS A 55 -24.64 -65.81 -55.67
C LYS A 55 -24.89 -66.33 -57.08
N GLN A 56 -24.17 -67.38 -57.47
CA GLN A 56 -24.45 -68.12 -58.70
C GLN A 56 -25.84 -68.76 -58.64
N PRO A 57 -26.56 -68.84 -59.77
CA PRO A 57 -27.83 -69.55 -59.85
C PRO A 57 -27.60 -71.05 -59.64
N LYS A 58 -28.26 -71.61 -58.61
CA LYS A 58 -28.27 -73.05 -58.38
C LYS A 58 -29.19 -73.68 -59.44
N ILE A 59 -28.56 -74.26 -60.45
CA ILE A 59 -29.18 -75.11 -61.46
C ILE A 59 -29.53 -76.46 -60.81
N GLN A 60 -30.73 -76.95 -61.14
CA GLN A 60 -31.27 -78.33 -61.01
C GLN A 60 -31.53 -78.89 -59.60
N ALA A 61 -32.81 -79.12 -59.30
CA ALA A 61 -33.28 -80.28 -58.53
C ALA A 61 -34.76 -80.58 -58.86
N GLU A 62 -34.93 -81.69 -59.58
CA GLU A 62 -36.04 -82.65 -59.56
C GLU A 62 -37.50 -82.17 -59.75
N GLU A 63 -38.00 -82.45 -60.95
CA GLU A 63 -39.41 -82.72 -61.21
C GLU A 63 -39.89 -83.90 -60.35
N THR A 64 -40.65 -83.62 -59.29
CA THR A 64 -41.42 -84.65 -58.59
C THR A 64 -42.69 -85.00 -59.36
N PRO A 65 -43.09 -86.29 -59.44
CA PRO A 65 -44.19 -86.76 -60.27
C PRO A 65 -45.57 -86.22 -59.86
N PRO A 66 -46.54 -86.14 -60.81
CA PRO A 66 -47.89 -85.65 -60.54
C PRO A 66 -48.63 -86.61 -59.59
N LYS A 67 -48.86 -86.17 -58.35
CA LYS A 67 -49.73 -86.89 -57.41
C LYS A 67 -51.16 -86.94 -57.95
N PRO A 68 -51.86 -88.09 -57.87
CA PRO A 68 -53.24 -88.23 -58.31
C PRO A 68 -54.16 -87.30 -57.52
N LYS A 69 -55.03 -86.58 -58.23
CA LYS A 69 -56.07 -85.72 -57.65
C LYS A 69 -57.08 -86.61 -56.91
N ALA A 70 -56.89 -86.78 -55.61
CA ALA A 70 -57.92 -87.32 -54.74
C ALA A 70 -59.14 -86.38 -54.80
N VAL A 71 -60.27 -86.91 -55.23
CA VAL A 71 -61.56 -86.21 -55.20
C VAL A 71 -61.93 -86.04 -53.73
N MET A 72 -61.72 -84.84 -53.20
CA MET A 72 -62.13 -84.52 -51.84
C MET A 72 -63.62 -84.23 -51.79
N ASP A 73 -64.28 -84.78 -50.78
CA ASP A 73 -65.69 -84.57 -50.50
C ASP A 73 -65.99 -83.08 -50.25
N LYS A 74 -67.19 -82.67 -50.66
CA LYS A 74 -67.64 -81.26 -50.66
C LYS A 74 -67.52 -80.60 -49.28
N ILE A 75 -67.77 -81.36 -48.22
CA ILE A 75 -67.69 -80.91 -46.81
C ILE A 75 -66.25 -80.58 -46.40
N THR A 76 -65.29 -81.42 -46.77
CA THR A 76 -63.86 -81.19 -46.52
C THR A 76 -63.31 -80.00 -47.30
N ARG A 77 -63.86 -79.73 -48.50
CA ARG A 77 -63.50 -78.55 -49.29
C ARG A 77 -63.97 -77.25 -48.64
N ASP A 78 -65.19 -77.23 -48.10
CA ASP A 78 -65.75 -76.04 -47.44
C ASP A 78 -65.05 -75.73 -46.10
N LEU A 79 -64.71 -76.75 -45.31
CA LEU A 79 -63.91 -76.56 -44.09
C LEU A 79 -62.50 -76.02 -44.39
N GLN A 80 -61.84 -76.49 -45.45
CA GLN A 80 -60.55 -75.96 -45.87
C GLN A 80 -60.62 -74.52 -46.39
N LEU A 81 -61.73 -74.15 -47.05
CA LEU A 81 -61.98 -72.76 -47.46
C LEU A 81 -62.12 -71.84 -46.24
N ILE A 82 -62.86 -72.27 -45.22
CA ILE A 82 -63.01 -71.52 -43.97
C ILE A 82 -61.65 -71.39 -43.25
N GLU A 83 -60.90 -72.48 -43.12
CA GLU A 83 -59.58 -72.47 -42.49
C GLU A 83 -58.58 -71.61 -43.27
N HIS A 84 -58.64 -71.64 -44.60
CA HIS A 84 -57.84 -70.77 -45.46
C HIS A 84 -58.20 -69.30 -45.27
N HIS A 85 -59.49 -68.95 -45.19
CA HIS A 85 -59.91 -67.58 -44.93
C HIS A 85 -59.44 -67.08 -43.56
N VAL A 86 -59.59 -67.88 -42.50
CA VAL A 86 -59.08 -67.57 -41.16
C VAL A 86 -57.55 -67.37 -41.19
N LYS A 87 -56.80 -68.24 -41.87
CA LYS A 87 -55.35 -68.09 -42.05
C LYS A 87 -54.99 -66.83 -42.84
N THR A 88 -55.76 -66.48 -43.88
CA THR A 88 -55.51 -65.25 -44.64
C THR A 88 -55.75 -64.00 -43.80
N ASP A 89 -56.75 -64.01 -42.91
CA ASP A 89 -57.05 -62.87 -42.05
C ASP A 89 -56.02 -62.74 -40.91
N LEU A 90 -55.60 -63.84 -40.30
CA LEU A 90 -54.47 -63.86 -39.35
C LEU A 90 -53.17 -63.37 -40.00
N ASN A 91 -52.91 -63.77 -41.26
CA ASN A 91 -51.74 -63.28 -42.01
C ASN A 91 -51.86 -61.78 -42.35
N LYS A 92 -53.06 -61.28 -42.68
CA LYS A 92 -53.29 -59.84 -42.88
C LYS A 92 -53.03 -59.06 -41.59
N GLU A 93 -53.49 -59.54 -40.44
CA GLU A 93 -53.20 -58.92 -39.15
C GLU A 93 -51.71 -58.96 -38.81
N PHE A 94 -51.05 -60.09 -39.05
CA PHE A 94 -49.62 -60.23 -38.83
C PHE A 94 -48.80 -59.29 -39.73
N THR A 95 -49.16 -59.17 -41.01
CA THR A 95 -48.50 -58.22 -41.92
C THR A 95 -48.77 -56.76 -41.56
N LYS A 96 -49.95 -56.43 -41.03
CA LYS A 96 -50.24 -55.09 -40.46
C LYS A 96 -49.33 -54.81 -39.25
N LYS A 97 -49.24 -55.72 -38.29
CA LYS A 97 -48.34 -55.60 -37.13
C LYS A 97 -46.88 -55.45 -37.54
N LEU A 98 -46.41 -56.19 -38.55
CA LEU A 98 -45.06 -56.05 -39.09
C LEU A 98 -44.83 -54.67 -39.75
N LYS A 99 -45.82 -54.14 -40.46
CA LYS A 99 -45.74 -52.79 -41.06
C LYS A 99 -45.71 -51.70 -39.99
N GLU A 100 -46.56 -51.81 -38.98
CA GLU A 100 -46.60 -50.90 -37.83
C GLU A 100 -45.28 -50.97 -37.03
N GLU A 101 -44.77 -52.17 -36.76
CA GLU A 101 -43.49 -52.35 -36.08
C GLU A 101 -42.32 -51.77 -36.89
N ARG A 102 -42.33 -51.95 -38.21
CA ARG A 102 -41.33 -51.35 -39.11
C ARG A 102 -41.39 -49.83 -39.08
N LEU A 103 -42.58 -49.25 -39.15
CA LEU A 103 -42.80 -47.80 -39.09
C LEU A 103 -42.37 -47.22 -37.74
N GLU A 104 -42.66 -47.94 -36.64
CA GLU A 104 -42.24 -47.54 -35.30
C GLU A 104 -40.72 -47.62 -35.10
N ARG A 105 -40.05 -48.65 -35.65
CA ARG A 105 -38.58 -48.71 -35.64
C ARG A 105 -37.96 -47.57 -36.45
N GLU A 106 -38.54 -47.24 -37.60
CA GLU A 106 -38.10 -46.11 -38.43
C GLU A 106 -38.28 -44.79 -37.69
N ARG A 107 -39.42 -44.59 -37.01
CA ARG A 107 -39.66 -43.42 -36.16
C ARG A 107 -38.63 -43.29 -35.05
N ARG A 108 -38.34 -44.36 -34.31
CA ARG A 108 -37.30 -44.37 -33.27
C ARG A 108 -35.89 -44.15 -33.82
N HIS A 109 -35.62 -44.54 -35.06
CA HIS A 109 -34.35 -44.25 -35.72
C HIS A 109 -34.23 -42.75 -36.02
N ARG A 110 -35.27 -42.18 -36.64
CA ARG A 110 -35.35 -40.75 -36.96
C ARG A 110 -35.22 -39.87 -35.71
N GLU A 111 -35.91 -40.23 -34.61
CA GLU A 111 -35.78 -39.51 -33.34
C GLU A 111 -34.36 -39.57 -32.74
N ARG A 112 -33.62 -40.67 -32.95
CA ARG A 112 -32.22 -40.77 -32.52
C ARG A 112 -31.31 -39.91 -33.38
N GLU A 113 -31.53 -39.88 -34.69
CA GLU A 113 -30.81 -39.02 -35.62
C GLU A 113 -31.05 -37.54 -35.31
N GLU A 114 -32.29 -37.13 -35.09
CA GLU A 114 -32.65 -35.76 -34.70
C GLU A 114 -32.02 -35.35 -33.36
N LYS A 115 -32.00 -36.24 -32.37
CA LYS A 115 -31.30 -36.00 -31.10
C LYS A 115 -29.79 -35.85 -31.30
N TYR A 116 -29.20 -36.64 -32.20
CA TYR A 116 -27.79 -36.57 -32.50
C TYR A 116 -27.42 -35.28 -33.24
N THR A 117 -28.18 -34.91 -34.27
CA THR A 117 -27.96 -33.66 -35.02
C THR A 117 -28.16 -32.45 -34.14
N LYS A 118 -29.14 -32.45 -33.23
CA LYS A 118 -29.34 -31.38 -32.25
C LYS A 118 -28.15 -31.22 -31.31
N LYS A 119 -27.63 -32.32 -30.74
CA LYS A 119 -26.42 -32.28 -29.89
C LYS A 119 -25.20 -31.76 -30.65
N LEU A 120 -25.04 -32.17 -31.91
CA LEU A 120 -23.94 -31.73 -32.76
C LEU A 120 -24.03 -30.22 -33.04
N LEU A 121 -25.23 -29.69 -33.31
CA LEU A 121 -25.45 -28.26 -33.50
C LEU A 121 -25.17 -27.46 -32.21
N GLU A 122 -25.57 -27.97 -31.05
CA GLU A 122 -25.28 -27.35 -29.75
C GLU A 122 -23.76 -27.34 -29.45
N GLU A 123 -23.03 -28.41 -29.79
CA GLU A 123 -21.58 -28.47 -29.64
C GLU A 123 -20.86 -27.50 -30.59
N ILE A 124 -21.30 -27.40 -31.85
CA ILE A 124 -20.77 -26.44 -32.83
C ILE A 124 -21.02 -25.01 -32.34
N GLY A 125 -22.24 -24.71 -31.86
CA GLY A 125 -22.58 -23.39 -31.34
C GLY A 125 -21.77 -23.01 -30.09
N SER A 126 -21.51 -23.96 -29.20
CA SER A 126 -20.68 -23.74 -28.01
C SER A 126 -19.22 -23.45 -28.40
N LYS A 127 -18.66 -24.23 -29.34
CA LYS A 127 -17.30 -23.99 -29.86
C LYS A 127 -17.17 -22.65 -30.59
N GLN A 128 -18.21 -22.20 -31.29
CA GLN A 128 -18.22 -20.87 -31.91
C GLN A 128 -18.21 -19.76 -30.85
N LYS A 129 -19.04 -19.86 -29.81
CA LYS A 129 -19.04 -18.90 -28.69
C LYS A 129 -17.70 -18.83 -27.98
N GLU A 130 -17.07 -19.97 -27.68
CA GLU A 130 -15.74 -20.00 -27.08
C GLU A 130 -14.68 -19.32 -27.96
N ARG A 131 -14.75 -19.51 -29.29
CA ARG A 131 -13.85 -18.84 -30.23
C ARG A 131 -14.08 -17.33 -30.26
N GLU A 132 -15.33 -16.87 -30.25
CA GLU A 132 -15.67 -15.46 -30.20
C GLU A 132 -15.23 -14.80 -28.90
N GLU A 133 -15.45 -15.45 -27.76
CA GLU A 133 -15.00 -14.97 -26.45
C GLU A 133 -13.48 -14.89 -26.37
N PHE A 134 -12.78 -15.88 -26.92
CA PHE A 134 -11.32 -15.88 -27.00
C PHE A 134 -10.79 -14.76 -27.90
N GLN A 135 -11.44 -14.50 -29.04
CA GLN A 135 -11.09 -13.37 -29.91
C GLN A 135 -11.31 -12.02 -29.20
N LYS A 136 -12.46 -11.83 -28.55
CA LYS A 136 -12.75 -10.63 -27.74
C LYS A 136 -11.73 -10.44 -26.63
N PHE A 137 -11.31 -11.51 -25.96
CA PHE A 137 -10.27 -11.46 -24.93
C PHE A 137 -8.93 -10.98 -25.51
N GLN A 138 -8.52 -11.50 -26.67
CA GLN A 138 -7.30 -11.05 -27.34
C GLN A 138 -7.38 -9.59 -27.79
N GLU A 139 -8.52 -9.14 -28.30
CA GLU A 139 -8.73 -7.75 -28.69
C GLU A 139 -8.63 -6.81 -27.49
N MET A 140 -9.26 -7.17 -26.37
CA MET A 140 -9.15 -6.43 -25.10
C MET A 140 -7.70 -6.37 -24.60
N GLU A 141 -6.94 -7.46 -24.71
CA GLU A 141 -5.54 -7.48 -24.31
C GLU A 141 -4.66 -6.60 -25.23
N LYS A 142 -4.92 -6.62 -26.54
CA LYS A 142 -4.27 -5.73 -27.51
C LYS A 142 -4.58 -4.25 -27.21
N GLN A 143 -5.85 -3.92 -26.95
CA GLN A 143 -6.27 -2.57 -26.56
C GLN A 143 -5.56 -2.13 -25.28
N ARG A 144 -5.49 -2.99 -24.26
CA ARG A 144 -4.78 -2.69 -23.02
C ARG A 144 -3.28 -2.42 -23.23
N LYS A 145 -2.63 -3.20 -24.11
CA LYS A 145 -1.22 -2.97 -24.48
C LYS A 145 -1.02 -1.64 -25.21
N ILE A 146 -1.95 -1.27 -26.09
CA ILE A 146 -1.93 0.03 -26.79
C ILE A 146 -2.10 1.18 -25.79
N GLU A 147 -3.02 1.07 -24.85
CA GLU A 147 -3.22 2.06 -23.78
C GLU A 147 -1.99 2.20 -22.89
N GLU A 148 -1.38 1.09 -22.49
CA GLU A 148 -0.13 1.10 -21.71
C GLU A 148 1.02 1.80 -22.46
N GLN A 149 1.14 1.56 -23.76
CA GLN A 149 2.13 2.25 -24.60
C GLN A 149 1.83 3.75 -24.72
N LYS A 150 0.56 4.14 -24.85
CA LYS A 150 0.15 5.56 -24.88
C LYS A 150 0.49 6.26 -23.56
N LEU A 151 0.20 5.64 -22.42
CA LEU A 151 0.56 6.19 -21.10
C LEU A 151 2.08 6.36 -20.96
N LYS A 152 2.86 5.34 -21.34
CA LYS A 152 4.34 5.43 -21.35
C LYS A 152 4.85 6.53 -22.27
N ALA A 153 4.22 6.73 -23.43
CA ALA A 153 4.58 7.82 -24.33
C ALA A 153 4.26 9.20 -23.73
N GLU A 154 3.13 9.33 -23.02
CA GLU A 154 2.74 10.56 -22.33
C GLU A 154 3.69 10.88 -21.17
N GLU A 155 4.09 9.88 -20.38
CA GLU A 155 5.10 10.03 -19.33
C GLU A 155 6.44 10.51 -19.90
N ARG A 156 6.93 9.88 -20.97
CA ARG A 156 8.16 10.34 -21.66
C ARG A 156 8.03 11.78 -22.15
N LYS A 157 6.86 12.17 -22.65
CA LYS A 157 6.60 13.54 -23.11
C LYS A 157 6.69 14.53 -21.94
N LYS A 158 6.06 14.22 -20.79
CA LYS A 158 6.15 15.02 -19.56
C LYS A 158 7.58 15.12 -19.05
N ASP A 159 8.35 14.03 -19.09
CA ASP A 159 9.75 14.03 -18.69
C ASP A 159 10.59 14.94 -19.59
N ILE A 160 10.39 14.88 -20.92
CA ILE A 160 11.07 15.76 -21.88
C ILE A 160 10.69 17.22 -21.63
N GLU A 161 9.41 17.52 -21.39
CA GLU A 161 8.94 18.87 -21.08
C GLU A 161 9.56 19.39 -19.77
N SER A 162 9.59 18.59 -18.70
CA SER A 162 10.21 18.98 -17.43
C SER A 162 11.72 19.28 -17.59
N ARG A 163 12.43 18.48 -18.38
CA ARG A 163 13.86 18.72 -18.69
C ARG A 163 14.06 19.99 -19.51
N LYS A 164 13.18 20.27 -20.48
CA LYS A 164 13.19 21.52 -21.24
C LYS A 164 12.94 22.72 -20.33
N GLU A 165 11.99 22.63 -19.41
CA GLU A 165 11.73 23.70 -18.44
C GLU A 165 12.91 23.96 -17.51
N ILE A 166 13.57 22.91 -17.01
CA ILE A 166 14.78 23.03 -16.19
C ILE A 166 15.87 23.72 -16.99
N GLY A 167 16.13 23.26 -18.22
CA GLY A 167 17.11 23.88 -19.11
C GLY A 167 16.81 25.36 -19.40
N ILE A 168 15.55 25.73 -19.64
CA ILE A 168 15.14 27.13 -19.82
C ILE A 168 15.34 27.94 -18.55
N LYS A 169 15.01 27.39 -17.38
CA LYS A 169 15.21 28.07 -16.08
C LYS A 169 16.69 28.29 -15.79
N GLU A 170 17.54 27.31 -16.05
CA GLU A 170 18.99 27.41 -15.88
C GLU A 170 19.60 28.39 -16.90
N TYR A 171 19.22 28.29 -18.16
CA TYR A 171 19.65 29.22 -19.20
C TYR A 171 19.22 30.66 -18.86
N LYS A 172 17.99 30.85 -18.38
CA LYS A 172 17.53 32.15 -17.87
C LYS A 172 18.37 32.62 -16.69
N LYS A 173 18.69 31.77 -15.72
CA LYS A 173 19.57 32.17 -14.59
C LYS A 173 20.94 32.63 -15.07
N VAL A 174 21.54 31.92 -16.02
CA VAL A 174 22.87 32.28 -16.57
C VAL A 174 22.77 33.58 -17.37
N THR A 175 21.80 33.71 -18.26
CA THR A 175 21.62 34.92 -19.11
C THR A 175 21.13 36.14 -18.35
N SER A 176 20.26 35.96 -17.36
CA SER A 176 19.73 37.05 -16.52
C SER A 176 20.67 37.41 -15.37
N SER A 177 21.66 36.57 -15.05
CA SER A 177 22.66 36.95 -14.07
C SER A 177 23.44 38.15 -14.60
N LYS A 178 23.30 39.29 -13.92
CA LYS A 178 24.12 40.46 -14.20
C LYS A 178 25.59 40.04 -14.05
N PRO A 179 26.50 40.51 -14.92
CA PRO A 179 27.93 40.20 -14.79
C PRO A 179 28.45 40.64 -13.41
N LEU A 180 29.42 39.89 -12.87
CA LEU A 180 29.87 40.00 -11.48
C LEU A 180 30.23 41.44 -11.06
N PHE A 181 30.85 42.22 -11.95
CA PHE A 181 31.19 43.61 -11.68
C PHE A 181 29.96 44.49 -11.42
N LYS A 182 28.86 44.30 -12.18
CA LYS A 182 27.60 45.00 -11.92
C LYS A 182 26.96 44.57 -10.60
N GLN A 183 27.13 43.29 -10.23
CA GLN A 183 26.66 42.83 -8.91
C GLN A 183 27.46 43.47 -7.78
N MET A 184 28.77 43.65 -7.95
CA MET A 184 29.62 44.34 -6.97
C MET A 184 29.26 45.83 -6.87
N GLU A 185 28.99 46.48 -8.00
CA GLU A 185 28.53 47.86 -8.06
C GLU A 185 27.16 48.04 -7.39
N ASP A 186 26.18 47.16 -7.68
CA ASP A 186 24.86 47.17 -7.02
C ASP A 186 25.00 46.98 -5.50
N LYS A 187 25.88 46.05 -5.05
CA LYS A 187 26.17 45.83 -3.62
C LYS A 187 26.81 47.04 -2.97
N PHE A 188 27.79 47.66 -3.62
CA PHE A 188 28.44 48.88 -3.13
C PHE A 188 27.43 50.03 -3.03
N ASN A 189 26.58 50.18 -4.05
CA ASN A 189 25.52 51.18 -4.06
C ASN A 189 24.52 50.96 -2.91
N GLN A 190 24.13 49.72 -2.64
CA GLN A 190 23.19 49.38 -1.56
C GLN A 190 23.79 49.47 -0.16
N GLN A 191 25.04 49.03 0.03
CA GLN A 191 25.66 48.94 1.36
C GLN A 191 26.38 50.22 1.77
N VAL A 192 26.96 50.94 0.81
CA VAL A 192 27.81 52.10 1.09
C VAL A 192 27.14 53.39 0.64
N LEU A 193 26.77 53.49 -0.64
CA LEU A 193 26.28 54.75 -1.22
C LEU A 193 24.91 55.15 -0.64
N MET A 194 23.95 54.23 -0.63
CA MET A 194 22.58 54.46 -0.16
C MET A 194 22.53 54.82 1.33
N PRO A 195 23.18 54.08 2.26
CA PRO A 195 23.14 54.44 3.67
C PRO A 195 23.86 55.75 3.97
N ALA A 196 24.92 56.08 3.23
CA ALA A 196 25.59 57.37 3.35
C ALA A 196 24.68 58.52 2.89
N LEU A 197 23.95 58.34 1.79
CA LEU A 197 22.96 59.30 1.30
C LEU A 197 21.78 59.47 2.27
N GLU A 198 21.28 58.38 2.83
CA GLU A 198 20.20 58.41 3.83
C GLU A 198 20.64 59.14 5.10
N LYS A 199 21.85 58.89 5.61
CA LYS A 199 22.43 59.64 6.73
C LYS A 199 22.51 61.13 6.43
N LYS A 200 23.02 61.51 5.26
CA LYS A 200 23.09 62.92 4.84
C LYS A 200 21.70 63.55 4.70
N LYS A 201 20.72 62.84 4.11
CA LYS A 201 19.33 63.32 4.02
C LYS A 201 18.72 63.48 5.41
N ALA A 202 18.94 62.54 6.31
CA ALA A 202 18.46 62.61 7.68
C ALA A 202 19.09 63.77 8.45
N GLU A 203 20.39 64.01 8.32
CA GLU A 203 21.07 65.17 8.90
C GLU A 203 20.53 66.50 8.36
N LEU A 204 20.29 66.57 7.05
CA LEU A 204 19.75 67.76 6.40
C LEU A 204 18.30 68.01 6.82
N ALA A 205 17.49 66.95 6.94
CA ALA A 205 16.15 67.03 7.50
C ALA A 205 16.16 67.49 8.96
N LYS A 206 17.06 66.95 9.81
CA LYS A 206 17.25 67.42 11.19
C LYS A 206 17.61 68.90 11.24
N LYS A 207 18.52 69.36 10.39
CA LYS A 207 18.87 70.78 10.27
C LYS A 207 17.67 71.62 9.84
N ARG A 208 16.91 71.18 8.82
CA ARG A 208 15.70 71.86 8.38
C ARG A 208 14.66 71.98 9.49
N MET A 209 14.42 70.93 10.27
CA MET A 209 13.49 70.99 11.40
C MET A 209 14.00 71.90 12.52
N LEU A 210 15.31 71.89 12.81
CA LEU A 210 15.91 72.76 13.83
C LEU A 210 15.78 74.25 13.48
N PHE A 211 15.89 74.58 12.19
CA PHE A 211 15.78 75.95 11.69
C PHE A 211 14.40 76.30 11.15
N GLN A 212 13.41 75.40 11.29
CA GLN A 212 12.04 75.71 10.90
C GLN A 212 11.43 76.63 11.98
N PRO A 213 10.84 77.76 11.60
CA PRO A 213 10.11 78.59 12.55
C PRO A 213 9.05 77.75 13.24
N ILE A 214 9.06 77.76 14.58
CA ILE A 214 8.12 76.99 15.37
C ILE A 214 6.71 77.45 14.98
N ASN A 215 5.88 76.50 14.56
CA ASN A 215 4.53 76.80 14.13
C ASN A 215 3.73 77.31 15.35
N PRO A 216 3.09 78.49 15.29
CA PRO A 216 2.30 79.02 16.42
C PRO A 216 1.20 78.06 16.86
N GLN A 217 0.68 77.23 15.95
CA GLN A 217 -0.32 76.20 16.27
C GLN A 217 0.26 75.10 17.18
N GLU A 218 1.51 74.68 16.96
CA GLU A 218 2.18 73.69 17.81
C GLU A 218 2.44 74.23 19.22
N ILE A 219 2.74 75.53 19.34
CA ILE A 219 2.86 76.21 20.64
C ILE A 219 1.52 76.17 21.38
N TYR A 220 0.43 76.45 20.66
CA TYR A 220 -0.92 76.39 21.23
C TYR A 220 -1.31 74.97 21.66
N GLU A 221 -1.06 73.97 20.80
CA GLU A 221 -1.32 72.57 21.12
C GLU A 221 -0.47 72.06 22.28
N HIS A 222 0.82 72.42 22.33
CA HIS A 222 1.69 72.09 23.45
C HIS A 222 1.21 72.74 24.75
N SER A 223 0.82 74.02 24.71
CA SER A 223 0.21 74.71 25.85
C SER A 223 -1.07 74.00 26.31
N LYS A 224 -1.95 73.63 25.37
CA LYS A 224 -3.16 72.86 25.65
C LYS A 224 -2.84 71.50 26.28
N LYS A 225 -1.84 70.78 25.77
CA LYS A 225 -1.39 69.49 26.29
C LYS A 225 -0.76 69.61 27.68
N VAL A 226 0.04 70.64 27.93
CA VAL A 226 0.60 70.92 29.27
C VAL A 226 -0.53 71.23 30.25
N ASN A 227 -1.53 72.02 29.85
CA ASN A 227 -2.70 72.30 30.67
C ASN A 227 -3.56 71.04 30.92
N GLU A 228 -3.67 70.17 29.91
CA GLU A 228 -4.37 68.89 30.03
C GLU A 228 -3.62 67.93 30.96
N ILE A 229 -2.29 67.81 30.84
CA ILE A 229 -1.44 67.05 31.76
C ILE A 229 -1.57 67.60 33.19
N ARG A 230 -1.60 68.93 33.35
CA ARG A 230 -1.79 69.57 34.66
C ARG A 230 -3.16 69.23 35.25
N ARG A 231 -4.23 69.30 34.44
CA ARG A 231 -5.58 68.87 34.84
C ARG A 231 -5.64 67.39 35.16
N GLU A 232 -4.98 66.54 34.37
CA GLU A 232 -4.92 65.10 34.60
C GLU A 232 -4.17 64.80 35.90
N GLN A 233 -3.04 65.46 36.16
CA GLN A 233 -2.31 65.33 37.42
C GLN A 233 -3.15 65.81 38.61
N GLU A 234 -3.92 66.87 38.46
CA GLU A 234 -4.81 67.37 39.50
C GLU A 234 -5.99 66.41 39.74
N GLN A 235 -6.58 65.86 38.68
CA GLN A 235 -7.58 64.79 38.78
C GLN A 235 -6.99 63.51 39.39
N ARG A 236 -5.75 63.14 39.05
CA ARG A 236 -5.05 62.02 39.66
C ARG A 236 -4.82 62.27 41.14
N ARG A 237 -4.41 63.48 41.55
CA ARG A 237 -4.31 63.86 42.97
C ARG A 237 -5.65 63.79 43.68
N GLN A 238 -6.73 64.29 43.07
CA GLN A 238 -8.08 64.20 43.63
C GLN A 238 -8.55 62.75 43.76
N LYS A 239 -8.34 61.93 42.72
CA LYS A 239 -8.63 60.50 42.74
C LYS A 239 -7.78 59.77 43.76
N GLU A 240 -6.51 60.12 43.92
CA GLU A 240 -5.62 59.54 44.92
C GLU A 240 -6.04 59.93 46.33
N ILE A 241 -6.51 61.16 46.55
CA ILE A 241 -7.09 61.60 47.83
C ILE A 241 -8.37 60.82 48.14
N ILE A 242 -9.28 60.67 47.17
CA ILE A 242 -10.52 59.91 47.32
C ILE A 242 -10.24 58.41 47.48
N GLN A 243 -9.26 57.89 46.75
CA GLN A 243 -8.85 56.50 46.83
C GLN A 243 -8.16 56.24 48.17
N ARG A 244 -7.32 57.15 48.67
CA ARG A 244 -6.75 57.05 50.03
C ARG A 244 -7.84 57.10 51.09
N SER A 245 -8.89 57.93 50.94
CA SER A 245 -9.99 57.93 51.90
C SER A 245 -10.85 56.67 51.83
N LEU A 246 -11.09 56.13 50.62
CA LEU A 246 -11.75 54.84 50.42
C LEU A 246 -10.89 53.67 50.90
N GLU A 247 -9.58 53.70 50.68
CA GLU A 247 -8.63 52.72 51.20
C GLU A 247 -8.54 52.83 52.71
N GLU A 248 -8.53 54.02 53.30
CA GLU A 248 -8.63 54.17 54.76
C GLU A 248 -9.93 53.57 55.28
N GLN A 249 -11.06 53.76 54.60
CA GLN A 249 -12.34 53.12 54.96
C GLN A 249 -12.30 51.60 54.76
N VAL A 250 -11.83 51.11 53.62
CA VAL A 250 -11.75 49.68 53.29
C VAL A 250 -10.67 48.98 54.13
N ASN A 251 -9.59 49.64 54.50
CA ASN A 251 -8.55 49.14 55.39
C ASN A 251 -9.04 49.19 56.85
N TYR A 252 -9.93 50.13 57.21
CA TYR A 252 -10.69 50.08 58.45
C TYR A 252 -11.66 48.87 58.49
N PHE A 253 -12.28 48.51 57.35
CA PHE A 253 -13.14 47.32 57.24
C PHE A 253 -12.37 45.99 57.02
N SER A 254 -11.20 45.99 56.39
CA SER A 254 -10.43 44.79 56.00
C SER A 254 -9.25 44.47 56.91
N LYS A 255 -8.78 45.39 57.76
CA LYS A 255 -7.92 45.05 58.92
C LYS A 255 -8.56 44.03 59.86
N ASN A 256 -9.88 43.85 59.76
CA ASN A 256 -10.60 42.82 60.50
C ASN A 256 -10.76 41.48 59.74
N PHE A 257 -10.38 41.36 58.45
CA PHE A 257 -10.68 40.13 57.67
C PHE A 257 -9.64 39.61 56.67
N GLN A 258 -8.54 40.32 56.36
CA GLN A 258 -7.47 39.75 55.52
C GLN A 258 -6.21 39.44 56.33
N THR A 259 -6.07 38.16 56.68
CA THR A 259 -4.86 37.63 57.32
C THR A 259 -3.75 37.50 56.27
N HIS A 260 -2.49 37.67 56.69
CA HIS A 260 -1.30 37.49 55.84
C HIS A 260 -1.30 36.18 55.04
N PHE A 261 -2.00 35.17 55.56
CA PHE A 261 -2.21 33.86 54.94
C PHE A 261 -2.99 33.94 53.62
N THR A 262 -4.10 34.69 53.55
CA THR A 262 -4.92 34.75 52.33
C THR A 262 -4.20 35.44 51.17
N ALA A 263 -3.35 36.43 51.47
CA ALA A 263 -2.52 37.09 50.45
C ALA A 263 -1.45 36.14 49.88
N ALA A 264 -0.79 35.36 50.74
CA ALA A 264 0.22 34.39 50.33
C ALA A 264 -0.37 33.25 49.47
N VAL A 265 -1.58 32.78 49.80
CA VAL A 265 -2.28 31.72 49.02
C VAL A 265 -2.63 32.19 47.61
N ILE A 266 -3.10 33.43 47.45
CA ILE A 266 -3.43 34.00 46.13
C ILE A 266 -2.18 34.12 45.25
N GLU A 267 -1.05 34.50 45.84
CA GLU A 267 0.21 34.64 45.11
C GLU A 267 0.82 33.28 44.72
N GLU A 268 0.71 32.27 45.60
CA GLU A 268 1.12 30.90 45.29
C GLU A 268 0.29 30.27 44.16
N ASP A 269 -1.04 30.46 44.18
CA ASP A 269 -1.93 29.96 43.13
C ASP A 269 -1.65 30.62 41.77
N ARG A 270 -1.34 31.90 41.75
CA ARG A 270 -0.93 32.60 40.52
C ARG A 270 0.36 32.01 39.95
N LYS A 271 1.36 31.77 40.81
CA LYS A 271 2.66 31.20 40.41
C LYS A 271 2.52 29.77 39.88
N LYS A 272 1.70 28.93 40.53
CA LYS A 272 1.39 27.57 40.05
C LYS A 272 0.74 27.57 38.67
N ARG A 273 -0.14 28.53 38.39
CA ARG A 273 -0.82 28.65 37.10
C ARG A 273 0.16 29.02 35.97
N GLU A 274 1.03 29.99 36.22
CA GLU A 274 2.07 30.40 35.26
C GLU A 274 3.07 29.27 34.95
N GLU A 275 3.44 28.47 35.94
CA GLU A 275 4.33 27.32 35.77
C GLU A 275 3.65 26.18 34.99
N ALA A 276 2.37 25.93 35.24
CA ALA A 276 1.58 24.95 34.49
C ALA A 276 1.46 25.34 33.00
N GLU A 277 1.29 26.62 32.68
CA GLU A 277 1.24 27.10 31.29
C GLU A 277 2.59 26.97 30.58
N LYS A 278 3.71 27.31 31.26
CA LYS A 278 5.06 27.10 30.71
C LYS A 278 5.33 25.63 30.40
N SER A 279 4.99 24.72 31.33
CA SER A 279 5.19 23.28 31.13
C SER A 279 4.40 22.73 29.95
N LYS A 280 3.18 23.22 29.70
CA LYS A 280 2.36 22.87 28.53
C LYS A 280 2.98 23.39 27.24
N GLY A 281 3.49 24.62 27.24
CA GLY A 281 4.21 25.20 26.09
C GLY A 281 5.45 24.38 25.72
N ASP A 282 6.25 24.00 26.71
CA ASP A 282 7.44 23.18 26.51
C ASP A 282 7.10 21.77 25.97
N LEU A 283 6.00 21.17 26.42
CA LEU A 283 5.52 19.88 25.92
C LEU A 283 5.14 19.96 24.43
N ILE A 284 4.47 21.03 24.01
CA ILE A 284 4.09 21.27 22.62
C ILE A 284 5.34 21.48 21.76
N ASN A 285 6.27 22.32 22.23
CA ASN A 285 7.54 22.58 21.53
C ASN A 285 8.38 21.31 21.36
N ARG A 286 8.40 20.44 22.37
CA ARG A 286 9.09 19.15 22.31
C ARG A 286 8.46 18.21 21.28
N LYS A 287 7.13 18.15 21.22
CA LYS A 287 6.41 17.37 20.19
C LYS A 287 6.71 17.87 18.79
N LEU A 288 6.70 19.19 18.57
CA LEU A 288 7.04 19.79 17.28
C LEU A 288 8.46 19.43 16.85
N LYS A 289 9.45 19.53 17.76
CA LYS A 289 10.83 19.13 17.48
C LYS A 289 10.95 17.64 17.15
N MET A 290 10.20 16.77 17.85
CA MET A 290 10.18 15.34 17.55
C MET A 290 9.57 15.05 16.18
N MET A 291 8.51 15.75 15.78
CA MET A 291 7.93 15.61 14.45
C MET A 291 8.89 16.06 13.36
N GLN A 292 9.50 17.24 13.51
CA GLN A 292 10.51 17.75 12.57
C GLN A 292 11.69 16.79 12.43
N TYR A 293 12.16 16.22 13.53
CA TYR A 293 13.23 15.23 13.49
C TYR A 293 12.78 13.93 12.83
N ALA A 294 11.56 13.46 13.09
CA ALA A 294 11.01 12.26 12.47
C ALA A 294 10.87 12.44 10.94
N ASP A 295 10.44 13.61 10.49
CA ASP A 295 10.36 13.95 9.07
C ASP A 295 11.75 13.98 8.44
N LEU A 296 12.72 14.62 9.10
CA LEU A 296 14.11 14.63 8.64
C LEU A 296 14.73 13.22 8.55
N VAL A 297 14.50 12.38 9.57
CA VAL A 297 14.97 10.98 9.56
C VAL A 297 14.30 10.20 8.43
N LYS A 298 13.01 10.43 8.19
CA LYS A 298 12.27 9.78 7.10
C LYS A 298 12.79 10.22 5.72
N GLU A 299 13.21 11.48 5.57
CA GLU A 299 13.81 12.00 4.35
C GLU A 299 15.24 11.46 4.13
N MET A 300 16.09 11.46 5.15
CA MET A 300 17.47 11.00 5.03
C MET A 300 17.59 9.47 4.93
N PHE A 301 16.69 8.75 5.59
CA PHE A 301 16.70 7.29 5.66
C PHE A 301 15.41 6.73 5.07
N GLN A 302 15.11 7.10 3.83
CA GLN A 302 14.06 6.42 3.08
C GLN A 302 14.44 4.93 2.97
N PRO A 303 13.61 4.01 3.50
CA PRO A 303 13.93 2.59 3.42
C PRO A 303 14.03 2.20 1.95
N THR A 304 15.19 1.68 1.56
CA THR A 304 15.41 1.16 0.21
C THR A 304 14.59 -0.11 0.08
N VAL A 305 13.38 0.00 -0.47
CA VAL A 305 12.53 -1.17 -0.67
C VAL A 305 13.01 -1.89 -1.92
N ASP A 306 13.48 -3.12 -1.75
CA ASP A 306 13.79 -4.01 -2.87
C ASP A 306 12.60 -4.08 -3.83
N LYS A 307 12.86 -3.93 -5.13
CA LYS A 307 11.81 -3.95 -6.17
C LYS A 307 10.95 -5.21 -6.10
N ALA A 308 11.53 -6.36 -5.74
CA ALA A 308 10.82 -7.61 -5.54
C ALA A 308 9.80 -7.54 -4.37
N LYS A 309 10.18 -6.90 -3.25
CA LYS A 309 9.27 -6.69 -2.12
C LYS A 309 8.20 -5.63 -2.41
N GLN A 310 8.49 -4.64 -3.25
CA GLN A 310 7.46 -3.69 -3.70
C GLN A 310 6.33 -4.41 -4.45
N VAL A 311 6.69 -5.29 -5.39
CA VAL A 311 5.71 -6.11 -6.13
C VAL A 311 4.93 -7.04 -5.18
N GLU A 312 5.60 -7.66 -4.21
CA GLU A 312 4.93 -8.52 -3.19
C GLU A 312 3.92 -7.73 -2.34
N ILE A 313 4.30 -6.53 -1.88
CA ILE A 313 3.45 -5.65 -1.07
C ILE A 313 2.27 -5.15 -1.91
N GLU A 314 2.50 -4.78 -3.16
CA GLU A 314 1.47 -4.31 -4.08
C GLU A 314 0.46 -5.41 -4.40
N GLU A 315 0.92 -6.63 -4.70
CA GLU A 315 0.06 -7.80 -4.84
C GLU A 315 -0.77 -8.07 -3.57
N ARG A 316 -0.18 -7.92 -2.39
CA ARG A 316 -0.86 -8.16 -1.11
C ARG A 316 -1.92 -7.09 -0.83
N LEU A 317 -1.64 -5.84 -1.17
CA LEU A 317 -2.61 -4.75 -1.12
C LEU A 317 -3.74 -4.96 -2.11
N GLU A 318 -3.44 -5.44 -3.32
CA GLU A 318 -4.45 -5.75 -4.33
C GLU A 318 -5.36 -6.91 -3.91
N LYS A 319 -4.76 -7.97 -3.33
CA LYS A 319 -5.50 -9.10 -2.72
C LYS A 319 -6.41 -8.61 -1.58
N ARG A 320 -5.93 -7.70 -0.72
CA ARG A 320 -6.75 -7.07 0.34
C ARG A 320 -7.87 -6.18 -0.21
N LYS A 321 -7.63 -5.40 -1.26
CA LYS A 321 -8.66 -4.58 -1.93
C LYS A 321 -9.73 -5.47 -2.56
N LYS A 322 -9.34 -6.59 -3.18
CA LYS A 322 -10.26 -7.60 -3.72
C LYS A 322 -11.09 -8.27 -2.61
N GLN A 323 -10.49 -8.59 -1.46
CA GLN A 323 -11.21 -9.14 -0.30
C GLN A 323 -12.18 -8.14 0.36
N LYS A 324 -11.81 -6.86 0.49
CA LYS A 324 -12.71 -5.81 1.05
C LYS A 324 -13.94 -5.56 0.17
N LYS A 325 -13.84 -5.77 -1.15
CA LYS A 325 -14.99 -5.68 -2.07
C LYS A 325 -16.01 -6.82 -1.88
N ILE A 326 -15.61 -7.94 -1.27
CA ILE A 326 -16.50 -9.09 -1.01
C ILE A 326 -17.26 -8.89 0.31
N ILE A 327 -16.63 -8.29 1.34
CA ILE A 327 -17.23 -8.09 2.67
C ILE A 327 -18.29 -6.97 2.65
N ASN A 328 -18.16 -5.97 1.78
CA ASN A 328 -19.13 -4.87 1.70
C ASN A 328 -20.39 -5.19 0.87
N LYS A 329 -20.55 -6.42 0.37
CA LYS A 329 -21.76 -6.83 -0.39
C LYS A 329 -22.75 -7.71 0.40
N THR A 330 -22.46 -8.07 1.66
CA THR A 330 -23.33 -8.98 2.43
C THR A 330 -23.71 -8.50 3.84
N SER A 331 -23.40 -7.26 4.21
CA SER A 331 -23.78 -6.71 5.52
C SER A 331 -24.78 -5.55 5.41
N VAL A 332 -25.98 -5.86 4.92
CA VAL A 332 -27.19 -5.08 5.22
C VAL A 332 -28.25 -6.05 5.71
N LYS A 333 -28.12 -6.51 6.96
CA LYS A 333 -29.25 -7.02 7.73
C LYS A 333 -29.19 -6.44 9.13
N SER A 334 -29.65 -5.20 9.18
CA SER A 334 -30.34 -4.56 10.30
C SER A 334 -30.48 -5.41 11.56
N PHE A 335 -29.64 -5.12 12.55
CA PHE A 335 -29.98 -5.32 13.95
C PHE A 335 -30.62 -4.02 14.43
N SER A 336 -31.90 -3.81 14.09
CA SER A 336 -32.70 -2.73 14.65
C SER A 336 -33.21 -3.19 16.01
N GLY A 337 -32.84 -2.46 17.05
CA GLY A 337 -33.45 -2.62 18.36
C GLY A 337 -34.95 -2.41 18.29
N LYS A 338 -35.67 -3.30 18.97
CA LYS A 338 -37.02 -3.06 19.47
C LYS A 338 -37.05 -3.56 20.91
N GLU A 339 -37.00 -2.62 21.83
CA GLU A 339 -37.66 -2.75 23.13
C GLU A 339 -39.18 -2.73 22.87
N SER A 340 -39.91 -3.71 23.41
CA SER A 340 -41.05 -3.51 24.32
C SER A 340 -41.93 -4.76 24.40
N GLU A 341 -42.45 -4.99 25.61
CA GLU A 341 -43.67 -5.73 25.97
C GLU A 341 -43.59 -7.26 26.09
N ILE A 342 -43.20 -7.69 27.30
CA ILE A 342 -44.07 -8.36 28.29
C ILE A 342 -45.29 -9.07 27.68
N GLU A 343 -45.27 -10.40 27.65
CA GLU A 343 -46.36 -11.19 28.23
C GLU A 343 -45.92 -12.62 28.59
N ASN A 344 -46.47 -13.09 29.69
CA ASN A 344 -46.13 -14.28 30.44
C ASN A 344 -46.26 -15.58 29.64
N GLN A 345 -45.33 -16.52 29.84
CA GLN A 345 -45.70 -17.87 30.26
C GLN A 345 -44.51 -18.63 30.86
N GLU A 346 -44.72 -19.03 32.11
CA GLU A 346 -43.91 -19.95 32.88
C GLU A 346 -43.77 -21.29 32.14
N THR A 347 -42.53 -21.73 31.92
CA THR A 347 -42.21 -23.16 32.05
C THR A 347 -40.81 -23.31 32.64
N VAL A 348 -40.79 -23.77 33.88
CA VAL A 348 -39.63 -24.30 34.57
C VAL A 348 -39.25 -25.62 33.90
N SER A 349 -38.02 -25.75 33.41
CA SER A 349 -37.32 -27.04 33.39
C SER A 349 -35.82 -26.88 33.10
N GLU A 350 -35.06 -27.15 34.17
CA GLU A 350 -33.77 -27.84 34.22
C GLU A 350 -32.71 -27.52 33.15
N GLY A 351 -31.72 -26.75 33.61
CA GLY A 351 -30.43 -26.62 32.96
C GLY A 351 -29.71 -27.95 32.82
N VAL A 352 -29.65 -28.44 31.58
CA VAL A 352 -28.62 -29.39 31.16
C VAL A 352 -27.47 -28.58 30.55
N LEU A 353 -26.45 -28.31 31.39
CA LEU A 353 -25.15 -27.84 30.94
C LEU A 353 -24.57 -28.88 29.96
N ALA A 354 -24.68 -28.59 28.66
CA ALA A 354 -24.05 -29.36 27.61
C ALA A 354 -22.53 -29.28 27.79
N LYS A 355 -21.95 -30.31 28.43
CA LYS A 355 -20.50 -30.48 28.53
C LYS A 355 -19.94 -30.58 27.11
N PRO A 356 -18.94 -29.76 26.73
CA PRO A 356 -18.37 -29.82 25.40
C PRO A 356 -17.72 -31.18 25.16
N THR A 357 -18.21 -31.87 24.13
CA THR A 357 -17.74 -33.17 23.68
C THR A 357 -16.26 -33.07 23.29
N LYS A 358 -15.38 -33.72 24.05
CA LYS A 358 -13.94 -33.75 23.77
C LYS A 358 -13.69 -34.77 22.67
N TRP A 359 -13.41 -34.29 21.46
CA TRP A 359 -12.97 -35.12 20.34
C TRP A 359 -11.65 -35.82 20.72
N LYS A 360 -11.56 -37.14 20.55
CA LYS A 360 -10.32 -37.90 20.78
C LYS A 360 -9.26 -37.39 19.80
N LYS A 361 -8.09 -36.97 20.32
CA LYS A 361 -6.99 -36.45 19.50
C LYS A 361 -6.44 -37.58 18.61
N ASN A 362 -6.37 -37.31 17.31
CA ASN A 362 -5.85 -38.22 16.31
C ASN A 362 -4.34 -38.45 16.54
N PRO A 363 -3.86 -39.69 16.78
CA PRO A 363 -2.47 -39.95 17.16
C PRO A 363 -1.43 -39.73 16.04
N LEU A 364 -1.85 -39.37 14.83
CA LEU A 364 -0.97 -39.13 13.68
C LEU A 364 -0.63 -37.66 13.41
N LYS A 365 -1.06 -36.71 14.28
CA LYS A 365 -0.59 -35.33 14.18
C LYS A 365 0.71 -35.16 14.98
N MET A 366 1.79 -34.82 14.26
CA MET A 366 3.07 -34.40 14.85
C MET A 366 2.83 -33.34 15.94
N PRO A 367 3.62 -33.33 17.03
CA PRO A 367 3.43 -32.38 18.12
C PRO A 367 3.49 -30.96 17.58
N GLU A 368 2.34 -30.28 17.57
CA GLU A 368 2.26 -28.86 17.29
C GLU A 368 3.11 -28.15 18.35
N LYS A 369 4.16 -27.45 17.88
CA LYS A 369 4.98 -26.55 18.70
C LYS A 369 4.05 -25.72 19.60
N PRO A 370 4.32 -25.59 20.91
CA PRO A 370 3.49 -24.82 21.80
C PRO A 370 3.40 -23.40 21.25
N SER A 371 2.24 -23.05 20.67
CA SER A 371 1.93 -21.67 20.35
C SER A 371 1.72 -20.99 21.69
N LEU A 372 2.82 -20.47 22.26
CA LEU A 372 2.76 -19.42 23.26
C LEU A 372 1.91 -18.32 22.62
N LYS A 373 0.63 -18.29 22.98
CA LYS A 373 -0.17 -17.09 22.86
C LYS A 373 0.50 -16.10 23.79
N LYS A 374 1.55 -15.43 23.29
CA LYS A 374 1.98 -14.15 23.83
C LYS A 374 0.76 -13.27 23.69
N GLU A 375 0.01 -13.15 24.78
CA GLU A 375 -0.74 -11.94 25.03
C GLU A 375 0.23 -10.81 24.68
N PHE A 376 -0.13 -10.00 23.68
CA PHE A 376 0.65 -8.83 23.33
C PHE A 376 0.57 -7.90 24.54
N ALA A 377 1.44 -8.13 25.53
CA ALA A 377 1.77 -7.12 26.51
C ALA A 377 2.07 -5.88 25.69
N LYS A 378 1.37 -4.78 25.97
CA LYS A 378 1.68 -3.48 25.37
C LYS A 378 3.13 -3.20 25.73
N ILE A 379 4.05 -3.52 24.83
CA ILE A 379 5.46 -3.19 24.97
C ILE A 379 5.49 -1.68 24.79
N ASP A 380 5.43 -0.97 25.91
CA ASP A 380 5.70 0.46 25.93
C ASP A 380 7.17 0.64 25.58
N TYR A 381 7.41 0.87 24.29
CA TYR A 381 8.75 1.00 23.73
C TYR A 381 9.55 2.11 24.42
N LEU A 382 8.87 3.10 25.02
CA LEU A 382 9.51 4.14 25.81
C LEU A 382 9.93 3.63 27.19
N ALA A 383 9.15 2.77 27.82
CA ALA A 383 9.53 2.13 29.08
C ALA A 383 10.71 1.17 28.86
N GLU A 384 10.72 0.42 27.76
CA GLU A 384 11.84 -0.45 27.38
C GLU A 384 13.10 0.36 27.03
N MET A 385 12.95 1.48 26.30
CA MET A 385 14.06 2.39 26.01
C MET A 385 14.59 3.10 27.26
N ARG A 386 13.74 3.50 28.21
CA ARG A 386 14.18 4.04 29.50
C ARG A 386 14.93 3.00 30.31
N LYS A 387 14.45 1.76 30.33
CA LYS A 387 15.13 0.65 31.02
C LYS A 387 16.47 0.32 30.36
N ASN A 388 16.57 0.41 29.03
CA ASN A 388 17.82 0.22 28.30
C ASN A 388 18.80 1.38 28.53
N GLN A 389 18.33 2.62 28.62
CA GLN A 389 19.14 3.77 29.02
C GLN A 389 19.62 3.64 30.47
N GLU A 390 18.72 3.30 31.40
CA GLU A 390 19.06 3.09 32.80
C GLU A 390 20.06 1.95 32.98
N ASN A 391 19.93 0.86 32.21
CA ASN A 391 20.91 -0.23 32.20
C ASN A 391 22.26 0.20 31.59
N GLN A 392 22.25 1.05 30.56
CA GLN A 392 23.49 1.63 30.00
C GLN A 392 24.16 2.61 30.96
N GLU A 393 23.39 3.42 31.69
CA GLU A 393 23.89 4.32 32.73
C GLU A 393 24.49 3.53 33.90
N LYS A 394 23.80 2.47 34.37
CA LYS A 394 24.33 1.56 35.42
C LYS A 394 25.60 0.82 35.00
N LEU A 395 25.78 0.53 33.71
CA LEU A 395 27.03 -0.02 33.17
C LEU A 395 28.12 1.05 33.01
N ALA A 396 27.75 2.32 32.79
CA ALA A 396 28.66 3.44 32.64
C ALA A 396 29.20 3.97 33.97
N GLU A 397 28.48 3.76 35.09
CA GLU A 397 28.83 4.19 36.45
C GLU A 397 29.98 3.41 37.10
N LYS A 398 30.40 2.26 36.54
CA LYS A 398 31.58 1.58 37.08
C LYS A 398 32.83 2.42 36.78
N PRO A 399 33.58 2.90 37.79
CA PRO A 399 34.79 3.68 37.57
C PRO A 399 35.80 2.83 36.80
N VAL A 400 36.28 3.36 35.68
CA VAL A 400 37.26 2.68 34.82
C VAL A 400 38.62 2.81 35.48
N ASN A 401 38.90 1.94 36.43
CA ASN A 401 40.15 1.95 37.18
C ASN A 401 41.25 1.30 36.31
N TRP A 402 42.13 2.12 35.72
CA TRP A 402 43.23 1.67 34.85
C TRP A 402 44.50 1.34 35.63
N GLN A 403 44.61 1.75 36.91
CA GLN A 403 45.77 1.49 37.75
C GLN A 403 45.96 -0.01 38.02
N ARG A 404 44.86 -0.77 38.16
CA ARG A 404 44.91 -2.23 38.31
C ARG A 404 45.63 -2.91 37.14
N GLU A 405 45.41 -2.37 35.94
CA GLU A 405 46.10 -2.65 34.67
C GLU A 405 47.62 -2.67 34.75
N LEU A 406 48.15 -1.75 35.57
CA LEU A 406 49.57 -1.50 35.72
C LEU A 406 50.22 -2.52 36.66
N GLU A 407 49.48 -2.96 37.68
CA GLU A 407 49.94 -3.82 38.79
C GLU A 407 49.87 -5.32 38.47
N ASP A 408 49.09 -5.74 37.47
CA ASP A 408 48.89 -7.16 37.13
C ASP A 408 50.18 -7.81 36.56
N GLU A 409 51.02 -8.45 37.38
CA GLU A 409 52.30 -9.06 36.95
C GLU A 409 52.17 -10.16 35.86
N ASN A 410 51.00 -10.78 35.73
CA ASN A 410 50.78 -11.93 34.84
C ASN A 410 50.63 -11.59 33.34
N LEU A 411 50.49 -10.32 32.98
CA LEU A 411 50.25 -9.90 31.59
C LEU A 411 51.55 -9.49 30.88
N SER A 412 51.64 -9.81 29.59
CA SER A 412 52.75 -9.34 28.74
C SER A 412 52.77 -7.82 28.69
N ILE A 413 53.96 -7.21 28.64
CA ILE A 413 54.15 -5.76 28.62
C ILE A 413 53.36 -5.11 27.47
N GLU A 414 53.31 -5.77 26.31
CA GLU A 414 52.55 -5.28 25.15
C GLU A 414 51.03 -5.38 25.35
N GLU A 415 50.56 -6.45 25.99
CA GLU A 415 49.14 -6.62 26.31
C GLU A 415 48.68 -5.63 27.38
N LYS A 416 49.51 -5.36 28.39
CA LYS A 416 49.30 -4.31 29.40
C LYS A 416 49.17 -2.95 28.73
N ALA A 417 50.12 -2.62 27.86
CA ALA A 417 50.12 -1.36 27.13
C ALA A 417 48.83 -1.20 26.29
N ASN A 418 48.41 -2.24 25.57
CA ASN A 418 47.18 -2.21 24.78
C ASN A 418 45.91 -2.05 25.64
N ARG A 419 45.83 -2.72 26.79
CA ARG A 419 44.69 -2.58 27.72
C ARG A 419 44.62 -1.19 28.34
N ILE A 420 45.76 -0.65 28.80
CA ILE A 420 45.84 0.70 29.37
C ILE A 420 45.50 1.74 28.30
N ARG A 421 45.98 1.56 27.07
CA ARG A 421 45.68 2.46 25.94
C ARG A 421 44.19 2.50 25.66
N HIS A 422 43.56 1.32 25.55
CA HIS A 422 42.14 1.21 25.32
C HIS A 422 41.32 1.84 26.46
N LYS A 423 41.71 1.62 27.72
CA LYS A 423 41.06 2.27 28.87
C LYS A 423 41.23 3.79 28.86
N ALA A 424 42.42 4.30 28.55
CA ALA A 424 42.69 5.73 28.45
C ALA A 424 41.85 6.39 27.35
N GLU A 425 41.70 5.73 26.20
CA GLU A 425 40.85 6.17 25.09
C GLU A 425 39.35 6.16 25.48
N LEU A 426 38.89 5.15 26.23
CA LEU A 426 37.52 5.11 26.74
C LEU A 426 37.23 6.24 27.72
N ILE A 427 38.16 6.53 28.64
CA ILE A 427 38.03 7.63 29.61
C ILE A 427 37.99 8.96 28.88
N GLU A 428 38.88 9.19 27.91
CA GLU A 428 38.90 10.42 27.11
C GLU A 428 37.60 10.60 26.31
N LYS A 429 37.11 9.52 25.69
CA LYS A 429 35.85 9.56 24.93
C LYS A 429 34.66 9.89 25.83
N LYS A 430 34.60 9.31 27.04
CA LYS A 430 33.59 9.65 28.05
C LYS A 430 33.70 11.11 28.47
N ALA A 431 34.91 11.61 28.72
CA ALA A 431 35.14 13.00 29.10
C ALA A 431 34.68 13.98 28.01
N ARG A 432 35.01 13.75 26.74
CA ARG A 432 34.55 14.61 25.63
C ARG A 432 33.02 14.65 25.48
N ILE A 433 32.34 13.52 25.70
CA ILE A 433 30.87 13.46 25.65
C ILE A 433 30.28 14.28 26.81
N GLN A 434 30.85 14.18 28.01
CA GLN A 434 30.39 14.94 29.16
C GLN A 434 30.70 16.44 29.03
N GLU A 435 31.87 16.81 28.50
CA GLU A 435 32.24 18.19 28.17
C GLU A 435 31.22 18.83 27.22
N PHE A 436 30.84 18.12 26.15
CA PHE A 436 29.81 18.57 25.22
C PHE A 436 28.44 18.77 25.90
N ASN A 437 28.11 17.94 26.89
CA ASN A 437 26.86 18.07 27.64
C ASN A 437 26.90 19.22 28.66
N ILE A 438 28.06 19.49 29.26
CA ILE A 438 28.28 20.62 30.16
C ILE A 438 28.12 21.95 29.43
N GLY A 439 28.55 22.05 28.17
CA GLY A 439 28.35 23.26 27.35
C GLY A 439 26.88 23.68 27.20
N LYS A 440 25.93 22.81 27.55
CA LYS A 440 24.48 23.08 27.55
C LYS A 440 23.93 23.47 28.93
N LEU A 441 24.69 23.27 30.00
CA LEU A 441 24.32 23.64 31.36
C LEU A 441 24.75 25.09 31.63
N ASN A 442 23.98 25.82 32.45
CA ASN A 442 24.34 27.18 32.82
C ASN A 442 25.59 27.16 33.72
N PRO A 443 26.67 27.87 33.38
CA PRO A 443 27.93 27.88 34.14
C PRO A 443 27.79 28.39 35.58
N GLN A 444 26.69 29.09 35.91
CA GLN A 444 26.44 29.56 37.28
C GLN A 444 25.74 28.53 38.18
N ASN A 445 25.32 27.38 37.65
CA ASN A 445 24.67 26.34 38.47
C ASN A 445 25.74 25.50 39.19
N GLN A 446 25.58 25.28 40.51
CA GLN A 446 26.47 24.43 41.31
C GLN A 446 26.62 23.01 40.74
N GLN A 447 25.58 22.47 40.11
CA GLN A 447 25.64 21.18 39.42
C GLN A 447 26.55 21.21 38.19
N GLY A 448 26.59 22.34 37.47
CA GLY A 448 27.49 22.54 36.34
C GLY A 448 28.95 22.55 36.79
N LEU A 449 29.25 23.21 37.91
CA LEU A 449 30.61 23.24 38.49
C LEU A 449 31.09 21.84 38.91
N LYS A 450 30.25 21.05 39.58
CA LYS A 450 30.61 19.67 39.95
C LYS A 450 30.82 18.77 38.72
N ALA A 451 29.99 18.94 37.68
CA ALA A 451 30.16 18.22 36.43
C ALA A 451 31.47 18.63 35.71
N THR A 452 31.82 19.92 35.71
CA THR A 452 33.10 20.37 35.14
C THR A 452 34.31 19.80 35.87
N GLU A 453 34.24 19.73 37.20
CA GLU A 453 35.30 19.14 38.03
C GLU A 453 35.47 17.65 37.70
N GLN A 454 34.37 16.89 37.61
CA GLN A 454 34.41 15.48 37.22
C GLN A 454 34.98 15.25 35.81
N VAL A 455 34.65 16.12 34.84
CA VAL A 455 35.23 16.02 33.49
C VAL A 455 36.72 16.30 33.50
N ASN A 456 37.16 17.31 34.25
CA ASN A 456 38.57 17.61 34.42
C ASN A 456 39.32 16.42 35.04
N ASP A 457 38.75 15.78 36.07
CA ASP A 457 39.33 14.60 36.70
C ASP A 457 39.49 13.44 35.71
N MET A 458 38.48 13.15 34.89
CA MET A 458 38.58 12.12 33.85
C MET A 458 39.65 12.45 32.79
N ILE A 459 39.77 13.72 32.38
CA ILE A 459 40.81 14.13 31.43
C ILE A 459 42.18 13.94 32.06
N ILE A 460 42.36 14.36 33.32
CA ILE A 460 43.60 14.17 34.07
C ILE A 460 43.94 12.68 34.20
N GLU A 461 42.96 11.82 34.50
CA GLU A 461 43.15 10.36 34.56
C GLU A 461 43.58 9.76 33.22
N SER A 462 42.96 10.19 32.12
CA SER A 462 43.36 9.74 30.77
C SER A 462 44.79 10.17 30.44
N ILE A 463 45.18 11.40 30.79
CA ILE A 463 46.55 11.91 30.60
C ILE A 463 47.53 11.10 31.45
N LYS A 464 47.22 10.86 32.74
CA LYS A 464 48.04 10.04 33.63
C LYS A 464 48.24 8.63 33.08
N ALA A 465 47.18 8.00 32.58
CA ALA A 465 47.26 6.67 31.96
C ALA A 465 48.16 6.66 30.72
N LYS A 466 48.04 7.67 29.84
CA LYS A 466 48.90 7.81 28.64
C LYS A 466 50.36 8.09 28.99
N LEU A 467 50.63 8.88 30.03
CA LEU A 467 51.99 9.14 30.52
C LEU A 467 52.62 7.89 31.13
N ALA A 468 51.86 7.12 31.92
CA ALA A 468 52.31 5.84 32.47
C ALA A 468 52.67 4.85 31.35
N LEU A 469 51.88 4.83 30.29
CA LEU A 469 52.17 4.09 29.06
C LEU A 469 53.50 4.50 28.42
N LEU A 470 53.73 5.81 28.26
CA LEU A 470 54.97 6.33 27.70
C LEU A 470 56.19 5.98 28.57
N GLN A 471 56.05 6.03 29.89
CA GLN A 471 57.10 5.62 30.83
C GLN A 471 57.45 4.13 30.71
N GLN A 472 56.46 3.24 30.53
CA GLN A 472 56.72 1.82 30.31
C GLN A 472 57.43 1.53 28.97
N VAL A 473 57.18 2.36 27.95
CA VAL A 473 57.82 2.22 26.63
C VAL A 473 59.23 2.80 26.63
N THR A 474 59.48 3.89 27.36
CA THR A 474 60.77 4.62 27.39
C THR A 474 61.71 4.18 28.51
N GLY A 475 61.21 3.51 29.55
CA GLY A 475 61.99 2.97 30.66
C GLY A 475 62.63 1.60 30.40
N LYS A 476 62.56 1.11 29.16
CA LYS A 476 63.39 0.03 28.63
C LYS A 476 64.51 0.65 27.80
#